data_AF-A0A352V6I8-F1
#
_entry.id   AF-A0A352V6I8-F1
#
_cell.length_a   1.000
_cell.length_b   1.000
_cell.length_c   1.000
_cell.angle_alpha   90.00
_cell.angle_beta   90.00
_cell.angle_gamma   90.00
#
_symmetry.space_group_name_H-M   'P 1'
#
loop_
_entity.id
_entity.type
_entity.pdbx_description
1 polymer ?
#
loop_
_entity_poly.entity_id
_entity_poly.type
_entity_poly.pdbx_seq_one_letter_code
_entity_poly.pdbx_strand_id
1 'polypeptide(L)'
;GICAMNNMVSEVDIIVGTFGKAAGSLGAFAIISPLMREFLINKARSLIYSTALPPLILKWTLFILEKFSDLTDVRNDLIDKGIFFRDCMIKSGLQTSSDSFIIPIHIGEDQKTIEISDICKNAGFYILPIRPPTVPEGKARLRISLNTSVSYDDLEKLTKLIAGAMV
;
A
#
# COMPACT_ATOMS: atom_id res chain seq x y z
N GLY A 1 -10.18 -2.60 -7.43
CA GLY A 1 -9.30 -3.67 -6.92
C GLY A 1 -8.94 -4.62 -8.05
N ILE A 2 -7.92 -5.46 -7.89
CA ILE A 2 -7.38 -6.31 -8.98
C ILE A 2 -8.47 -7.18 -9.64
N CYS A 3 -9.35 -7.83 -8.88
CA CYS A 3 -10.44 -8.63 -9.43
C CYS A 3 -11.37 -7.81 -10.34
N ALA A 4 -11.75 -6.60 -9.93
CA ALA A 4 -12.59 -5.71 -10.74
C ALA A 4 -11.86 -5.22 -11.99
N MET A 5 -10.57 -4.90 -11.89
CA MET A 5 -9.77 -4.44 -13.04
C MET A 5 -9.61 -5.53 -14.11
N ASN A 6 -9.59 -6.80 -13.70
CA ASN A 6 -9.49 -7.95 -14.60
C ASN A 6 -10.86 -8.56 -14.96
N ASN A 7 -11.98 -7.94 -14.57
CA ASN A 7 -13.34 -8.46 -14.76
C ASN A 7 -13.60 -9.86 -14.16
N MET A 8 -12.84 -10.24 -13.13
CA MET A 8 -12.90 -11.57 -12.50
C MET A 8 -13.72 -11.60 -11.20
N VAL A 9 -14.49 -10.56 -10.88
CA VAL A 9 -15.21 -10.49 -9.59
C VAL A 9 -16.18 -11.66 -9.40
N SER A 10 -16.86 -12.09 -10.47
CA SER A 10 -17.77 -13.24 -10.45
C SER A 10 -17.09 -14.60 -10.41
N GLU A 11 -15.78 -14.65 -10.67
CA GLU A 11 -14.99 -15.89 -10.70
C GLU A 11 -14.30 -16.18 -9.36
N VAL A 12 -14.40 -15.27 -8.39
CA VAL A 12 -13.73 -15.39 -7.09
C VAL A 12 -14.77 -15.68 -6.01
N ASP A 13 -14.66 -16.85 -5.37
CA ASP A 13 -15.59 -17.28 -4.32
C ASP A 13 -15.55 -16.41 -3.05
N ILE A 14 -14.36 -15.87 -2.71
CA ILE A 14 -14.12 -15.08 -1.50
C ILE A 14 -13.23 -13.89 -1.83
N ILE A 15 -13.76 -12.68 -1.62
CA ILE A 15 -12.96 -11.45 -1.68
C ILE A 15 -12.81 -10.89 -0.27
N VAL A 16 -11.58 -10.88 0.24
CA VAL A 16 -11.25 -10.30 1.56
C VAL A 16 -10.62 -8.94 1.37
N GLY A 17 -11.07 -7.96 2.16
CA GLY A 17 -10.54 -6.60 2.17
C GLY A 17 -10.34 -6.06 3.58
N THR A 18 -9.53 -5.01 3.69
CA THR A 18 -9.31 -4.27 4.95
C THR A 18 -9.75 -2.83 4.81
N PHE A 19 -10.32 -2.28 5.88
CA PHE A 19 -10.62 -0.87 5.99
C PHE A 19 -9.42 -0.05 6.52
N GLY A 20 -8.35 -0.71 6.97
CA GLY A 20 -7.14 -0.08 7.53
C GLY A 20 -6.16 0.53 6.52
N LYS A 21 -6.53 0.64 5.25
CA LYS A 21 -5.69 1.20 4.18
C LYS A 21 -6.36 2.42 3.55
N ALA A 22 -6.80 2.32 2.30
CA ALA A 22 -7.39 3.43 1.55
C ALA A 22 -8.66 4.01 2.21
N ALA A 23 -9.39 3.21 3.00
CA ALA A 23 -10.58 3.67 3.72
C ALA A 23 -10.24 4.46 5.00
N GLY A 24 -8.98 4.50 5.45
CA GLY A 24 -8.57 5.24 6.64
C GLY A 24 -9.38 4.89 7.88
N SER A 25 -9.81 3.63 8.02
CA SER A 25 -10.70 3.17 9.07
C SER A 25 -10.13 1.93 9.76
N LEU A 26 -10.94 1.16 10.49
CA LEU A 26 -10.55 -0.04 11.19
C LEU A 26 -11.45 -1.21 10.80
N GLY A 27 -10.88 -2.40 10.72
CA GLY A 27 -11.59 -3.65 10.45
C GLY A 27 -11.31 -4.24 9.07
N ALA A 28 -12.05 -5.30 8.77
CA ALA A 28 -11.95 -6.07 7.55
C ALA A 28 -13.33 -6.61 7.15
N PHE A 29 -13.47 -7.02 5.90
CA PHE A 29 -14.69 -7.60 5.37
C PHE A 29 -14.37 -8.78 4.45
N ALA A 30 -15.35 -9.65 4.25
CA ALA A 30 -15.34 -10.69 3.24
C ALA A 30 -16.62 -10.58 2.40
N ILE A 31 -16.49 -10.53 1.08
CA ILE A 31 -17.59 -10.68 0.12
C ILE A 31 -17.61 -12.15 -0.28
N ILE A 32 -18.72 -12.81 0.01
CA ILE A 32 -18.89 -14.27 -0.06
C ILE A 32 -20.35 -14.62 -0.38
N SER A 33 -20.58 -15.87 -0.78
CA SER A 33 -21.93 -16.38 -1.00
C SER A 33 -22.78 -16.39 0.28
N PRO A 34 -24.13 -16.34 0.16
CA PRO A 34 -25.02 -16.43 1.31
C PRO A 34 -24.80 -17.68 2.18
N LEU A 35 -24.53 -18.82 1.55
CA LEU A 35 -24.24 -20.09 2.23
C LEU A 35 -22.98 -19.98 3.10
N MET A 36 -21.91 -19.42 2.55
CA MET A 36 -20.65 -19.23 3.28
C MET A 36 -20.80 -18.21 4.40
N ARG A 37 -21.59 -17.15 4.18
CA ARG A 37 -21.92 -16.17 5.21
C ARG A 37 -22.61 -16.84 6.39
N GLU A 38 -23.66 -17.62 6.15
CA GLU A 38 -24.40 -18.35 7.18
C GLU A 38 -23.49 -19.31 7.96
N PHE A 39 -22.62 -20.03 7.26
CA PHE A 39 -21.65 -20.90 7.91
C PHE A 39 -20.67 -20.10 8.81
N LEU A 40 -20.06 -19.04 8.27
CA LEU A 40 -19.03 -18.26 8.99
C LEU A 40 -19.58 -17.50 10.19
N ILE A 41 -20.78 -16.90 10.11
CA ILE A 41 -21.37 -16.22 11.28
C ILE A 41 -21.64 -17.19 12.44
N ASN A 42 -21.84 -18.48 12.16
CA ASN A 42 -22.13 -19.51 13.15
C ASN A 42 -20.90 -20.32 13.58
N LYS A 43 -19.81 -20.33 12.81
CA LYS A 43 -18.63 -21.20 13.05
C LYS A 43 -17.31 -20.45 13.20
N ALA A 44 -17.18 -19.22 12.70
CA ALA A 44 -15.91 -18.49 12.75
C ALA A 44 -15.65 -17.95 14.16
N ARG A 45 -14.79 -18.63 14.92
CA ARG A 45 -14.42 -18.23 16.30
C ARG A 45 -13.89 -16.80 16.37
N SER A 46 -13.10 -16.37 15.38
CA SER A 46 -12.52 -15.02 15.31
C SER A 46 -13.56 -13.92 15.08
N LEU A 47 -14.77 -14.26 14.63
CA LEU A 47 -15.90 -13.34 14.54
C LEU A 47 -16.75 -13.41 15.82
N ILE A 48 -17.08 -14.62 16.28
CA ILE A 48 -18.01 -14.86 17.40
C ILE A 48 -17.42 -14.41 18.74
N TYR A 49 -16.12 -14.65 18.96
CA TYR A 49 -15.44 -14.37 20.22
C TYR A 49 -14.58 -13.10 20.15
N SER A 50 -14.96 -12.15 19.31
CA SER A 50 -14.31 -10.85 19.19
C SER A 50 -15.28 -9.72 19.50
N THR A 51 -14.76 -8.61 20.03
CA THR A 51 -15.56 -7.42 20.27
C THR A 51 -15.90 -6.74 18.95
N ALA A 52 -17.16 -6.35 18.77
CA ALA A 52 -17.61 -5.64 17.58
C ALA A 52 -16.87 -4.28 17.43
N LEU A 53 -16.76 -3.80 16.19
CA LEU A 53 -16.13 -2.51 15.92
C LEU A 53 -16.93 -1.35 16.57
N PRO A 54 -16.25 -0.31 17.07
CA PRO A 54 -16.93 0.85 17.66
C PRO A 54 -17.91 1.52 16.68
N PRO A 55 -19.08 2.01 17.15
CA PRO A 55 -20.08 2.64 16.27
C PRO A 55 -19.55 3.81 15.43
N LEU A 56 -18.64 4.61 15.99
CA LEU A 56 -17.99 5.71 15.27
C LEU A 56 -17.20 5.21 14.05
N ILE A 57 -16.46 4.11 14.21
CA ILE A 57 -15.72 3.47 13.12
C ILE A 57 -16.67 2.97 12.03
N LEU A 58 -17.80 2.36 12.42
CA LEU A 58 -18.79 1.89 11.45
C LEU A 58 -19.38 3.05 10.62
N LYS A 59 -19.67 4.18 11.27
CA LYS A 59 -20.17 5.38 10.57
C LYS A 59 -19.13 5.98 9.63
N TRP A 60 -17.88 6.06 10.05
CA TRP A 60 -16.78 6.52 9.19
C TRP A 60 -16.56 5.58 8.00
N THR A 61 -16.57 4.25 8.22
CA THR A 61 -16.46 3.26 7.14
C THR A 61 -17.60 3.37 6.14
N LEU A 62 -18.85 3.55 6.60
CA LEU A 62 -19.99 3.75 5.69
C LEU A 62 -19.81 5.02 4.86
N PHE A 63 -19.47 6.14 5.51
CA PHE A 63 -19.23 7.42 4.83
C PHE A 63 -18.17 7.30 3.73
N ILE A 64 -17.01 6.68 4.02
CA ILE A 64 -15.92 6.60 3.02
C ILE A 64 -16.26 5.62 1.89
N LEU A 65 -17.00 4.55 2.16
CA LEU A 65 -17.46 3.62 1.11
C LEU A 65 -18.40 4.30 0.11
N GLU A 66 -19.30 5.16 0.60
CA GLU A 66 -20.19 5.97 -0.24
C GLU A 66 -19.43 6.99 -1.11
N LYS A 67 -18.20 7.35 -0.73
CA LYS A 67 -17.33 8.27 -1.49
C LYS A 67 -16.42 7.58 -2.49
N PHE A 68 -16.20 6.28 -2.41
CA PHE A 68 -15.25 5.58 -3.27
C PHE A 68 -15.58 5.61 -4.77
N SER A 69 -16.85 5.78 -5.14
CA SER A 69 -17.26 6.02 -6.53
C SER A 69 -16.72 7.34 -7.07
N ASP A 70 -16.67 8.36 -6.21
CA ASP A 70 -16.41 9.75 -6.58
C ASP A 70 -14.90 10.06 -6.65
N LEU A 71 -14.06 9.20 -6.08
CA LEU A 71 -12.61 9.38 -6.00
C LEU A 71 -11.85 8.93 -7.27
N THR A 72 -12.49 8.98 -8.45
CA THR A 72 -11.85 8.55 -9.70
C THR A 72 -10.67 9.45 -10.07
N ASP A 73 -10.83 10.77 -10.00
CA ASP A 73 -9.74 11.71 -10.30
C ASP A 73 -8.59 11.58 -9.31
N VAL A 74 -8.90 11.39 -8.02
CA VAL A 74 -7.93 11.14 -6.96
C VAL A 74 -7.14 9.84 -7.21
N ARG A 75 -7.79 8.80 -7.74
CA ARG A 75 -7.10 7.56 -8.14
C ARG A 75 -6.21 7.78 -9.36
N ASN A 76 -6.65 8.55 -10.35
CA ASN A 76 -5.87 8.84 -11.55
C ASN A 76 -4.61 9.65 -11.21
N ASP A 77 -4.73 10.69 -10.39
CA ASP A 77 -3.57 11.46 -9.89
C ASP A 77 -2.55 10.57 -9.17
N LEU A 78 -3.02 9.63 -8.33
CA LEU A 78 -2.12 8.68 -7.66
C LEU A 78 -1.43 7.71 -8.65
N ILE A 79 -2.12 7.30 -9.73
CA ILE A 79 -1.54 6.49 -10.81
C ILE A 79 -0.44 7.29 -11.52
N ASP A 80 -0.73 8.53 -11.90
CA ASP A 80 0.20 9.40 -12.62
C ASP A 80 1.45 9.71 -11.77
N LYS A 81 1.29 9.97 -10.48
CA LYS A 81 2.40 10.09 -9.52
C LYS A 81 3.23 8.82 -9.44
N GLY A 82 2.59 7.65 -9.45
CA GLY A 82 3.27 6.36 -9.46
C GLY A 82 4.10 6.15 -10.72
N ILE A 83 3.57 6.50 -11.89
CA ILE A 83 4.30 6.44 -13.17
C ILE A 83 5.49 7.39 -13.14
N PHE A 84 5.25 8.66 -12.81
CA PHE A 84 6.29 9.68 -12.73
C PHE A 84 7.43 9.27 -11.79
N PHE A 85 7.12 8.82 -10.58
CA PHE A 85 8.13 8.46 -9.61
C PHE A 85 8.99 7.29 -10.05
N ARG A 86 8.39 6.28 -10.70
CA ARG A 86 9.14 5.15 -11.27
C ARG A 86 10.08 5.62 -12.37
N ASP A 87 9.61 6.50 -13.24
CA ASP A 87 10.44 7.05 -14.32
C ASP A 87 11.63 7.83 -13.75
N CYS A 88 11.43 8.64 -12.71
CA CYS A 88 12.50 9.33 -12.01
C CYS A 88 13.55 8.34 -11.46
N MET A 89 13.09 7.30 -10.77
CA MET A 89 13.97 6.27 -10.20
C MET A 89 14.80 5.55 -11.27
N ILE A 90 14.15 5.10 -12.34
CA ILE A 90 14.81 4.40 -13.46
C ILE A 90 15.84 5.31 -14.15
N LYS A 91 15.48 6.57 -14.41
CA LYS A 91 16.39 7.56 -15.02
C LYS A 91 17.60 7.87 -14.14
N SER A 92 17.46 7.75 -12.83
CA SER A 92 18.56 7.89 -11.86
C SER A 92 19.36 6.61 -11.64
N GLY A 93 19.14 5.55 -12.44
CA GLY A 93 19.88 4.29 -12.37
C GLY A 93 19.44 3.36 -11.23
N LEU A 94 18.31 3.64 -10.58
CA LEU A 94 17.78 2.84 -9.48
C LEU A 94 16.83 1.75 -10.01
N GLN A 95 16.86 0.58 -9.36
CA GLN A 95 16.00 -0.54 -9.73
C GLN A 95 14.70 -0.54 -8.93
N THR A 96 13.58 -0.69 -9.65
CA THR A 96 12.23 -0.86 -9.11
C THR A 96 11.48 -1.94 -9.89
N SER A 97 10.48 -2.57 -9.27
CA SER A 97 9.81 -3.76 -9.83
C SER A 97 8.30 -3.81 -9.57
N SER A 98 7.61 -2.68 -9.42
CA SER A 98 6.18 -2.66 -9.12
C SER A 98 5.38 -1.75 -10.04
N ASP A 99 4.25 -2.28 -10.53
CA ASP A 99 3.24 -1.51 -11.25
C ASP A 99 2.18 -0.88 -10.31
N SER A 100 2.35 -1.05 -8.99
CA SER A 100 1.42 -0.56 -7.95
C SER A 100 1.84 0.76 -7.31
N PHE A 101 0.99 1.29 -6.40
CA PHE A 101 1.28 2.45 -5.56
C PHE A 101 2.32 2.19 -4.45
N ILE A 102 2.79 0.95 -4.32
CA ILE A 102 3.89 0.56 -3.43
C ILE A 102 5.10 0.31 -4.32
N ILE A 103 6.07 1.22 -4.27
CA ILE A 103 7.23 1.24 -5.14
C ILE A 103 8.45 0.80 -4.33
N PRO A 104 8.94 -0.45 -4.52
CA PRO A 104 10.15 -0.93 -3.88
C PRO A 104 11.38 -0.39 -4.62
N ILE A 105 12.34 0.18 -3.90
CA ILE A 105 13.66 0.52 -4.43
C ILE A 105 14.67 -0.50 -3.92
N HIS A 106 15.21 -1.30 -4.83
CA HIS A 106 16.13 -2.38 -4.49
C HIS A 106 17.53 -1.82 -4.21
N ILE A 107 18.03 -2.06 -3.00
CA ILE A 107 19.35 -1.59 -2.54
C ILE A 107 20.32 -2.78 -2.43
N GLY A 108 19.81 -3.94 -2.00
CA GLY A 108 20.57 -5.18 -1.85
C GLY A 108 21.12 -5.36 -0.44
N GLU A 109 22.07 -4.53 -0.05
CA GLU A 109 22.75 -4.62 1.25
C GLU A 109 21.94 -4.02 2.41
N ASP A 110 21.85 -4.76 3.51
CA ASP A 110 21.10 -4.37 4.71
C ASP A 110 21.57 -3.04 5.31
N GLN A 111 22.87 -2.92 5.56
CA GLN A 111 23.45 -1.76 6.23
C GLN A 111 23.29 -0.50 5.38
N LYS A 112 23.59 -0.59 4.08
CA LYS A 112 23.36 0.49 3.12
C LYS A 112 21.88 0.89 3.05
N THR A 113 20.95 -0.07 3.11
CA THR A 113 19.50 0.23 3.11
C THR A 113 19.08 1.03 4.36
N ILE A 114 19.65 0.71 5.52
CA ILE A 114 19.41 1.43 6.78
C ILE A 114 19.97 2.85 6.68
N GLU A 115 21.20 3.01 6.21
CA GLU A 115 21.85 4.31 6.07
C GLU A 115 21.08 5.24 5.12
N ILE A 116 20.65 4.74 3.96
CA ILE A 116 19.84 5.52 3.03
C ILE A 116 18.48 5.88 3.66
N SER A 117 17.86 4.96 4.41
CA SER A 117 16.62 5.23 5.14
C SER A 117 16.80 6.34 6.17
N ASP A 118 17.91 6.35 6.93
CA ASP A 118 18.22 7.39 7.91
C ASP A 118 18.53 8.73 7.25
N ILE A 119 19.25 8.74 6.12
CA ILE A 119 19.48 9.95 5.30
C ILE A 119 18.13 10.53 4.85
N CYS A 120 17.24 9.68 4.32
CA CYS A 120 15.90 10.08 3.91
C CYS A 120 15.12 10.68 5.08
N LYS A 121 15.16 10.02 6.24
CA LYS A 121 14.48 10.45 7.46
C LYS A 121 14.99 11.82 7.93
N ASN A 122 16.30 12.03 7.93
CA ASN A 122 16.92 13.31 8.31
C ASN A 122 16.57 14.45 7.33
N ALA A 123 16.27 14.13 6.09
CA ALA A 123 15.75 15.07 5.09
C ALA A 123 14.22 15.27 5.14
N GLY A 124 13.52 14.65 6.10
CA GLY A 124 12.07 14.76 6.28
C GLY A 124 11.24 13.66 5.61
N PHE A 125 11.87 12.67 4.98
CA PHE A 125 11.19 11.54 4.33
C PHE A 125 11.22 10.29 5.20
N TYR A 126 10.10 9.96 5.84
CA TYR A 126 10.00 8.74 6.65
C TYR A 126 9.77 7.50 5.77
N ILE A 127 10.84 6.74 5.51
CA ILE A 127 10.80 5.54 4.67
C ILE A 127 11.41 4.38 5.44
N LEU A 128 10.69 3.27 5.52
CA LEU A 128 11.14 2.09 6.25
C LEU A 128 12.01 1.18 5.38
N PRO A 129 13.19 0.74 5.90
CA PRO A 129 13.99 -0.27 5.24
C PRO A 129 13.35 -1.64 5.48
N ILE A 130 13.20 -2.42 4.41
CA ILE A 130 12.74 -3.82 4.48
C ILE A 130 13.94 -4.72 4.25
N ARG A 131 14.23 -5.57 5.24
CA ARG A 131 15.41 -6.44 5.32
C ARG A 131 15.03 -7.84 5.85
N PRO A 132 15.93 -8.83 5.82
CA PRO A 132 15.69 -10.13 6.42
C PRO A 132 15.16 -10.05 7.86
N PRO A 133 14.26 -10.96 8.28
CA PRO A 133 13.72 -12.11 7.53
C PRO A 133 12.55 -11.76 6.59
N THR A 134 12.18 -10.47 6.46
CA THR A 134 11.01 -10.05 5.67
C THR A 134 11.26 -10.17 4.15
N VAL A 135 12.52 -10.13 3.75
CA VAL A 135 13.00 -10.38 2.39
C VAL A 135 14.20 -11.32 2.42
N PRO A 136 14.52 -12.02 1.32
CA PRO A 136 15.74 -12.82 1.23
C PRO A 136 17.01 -11.97 1.47
N GLU A 137 18.06 -12.62 1.98
CA GLU A 137 19.39 -12.05 2.12
C GLU A 137 19.88 -11.41 0.80
N GLY A 138 20.54 -10.25 0.91
CA GLY A 138 21.03 -9.50 -0.24
C GLY A 138 19.94 -8.87 -1.11
N LYS A 139 18.68 -8.85 -0.65
CA LYS A 139 17.54 -8.22 -1.34
C LYS A 139 16.86 -7.15 -0.48
N ALA A 140 17.63 -6.48 0.40
CA ALA A 140 17.13 -5.35 1.16
C ALA A 140 16.66 -4.23 0.23
N ARG A 141 15.59 -3.55 0.63
CA ARG A 141 14.90 -2.56 -0.21
C ARG A 141 14.17 -1.52 0.62
N LEU A 142 14.06 -0.33 0.07
CA LEU A 142 13.16 0.69 0.62
C LEU A 142 11.75 0.45 0.06
N ARG A 143 10.74 0.43 0.92
CA ARG A 143 9.34 0.27 0.50
C ARG A 143 8.62 1.60 0.62
N ILE A 144 8.41 2.27 -0.52
CA ILE A 144 7.74 3.56 -0.57
C ILE A 144 6.27 3.32 -0.92
N SER A 145 5.35 3.80 -0.08
CA SER A 145 3.91 3.71 -0.35
C SER A 145 3.39 5.11 -0.64
N LEU A 146 3.04 5.36 -1.90
CA LEU A 146 2.54 6.66 -2.31
C LEU A 146 1.12 6.91 -1.80
N ASN A 147 0.83 8.18 -1.55
CA ASN A 147 -0.51 8.68 -1.31
C ASN A 147 -0.66 10.03 -2.04
N THR A 148 -1.88 10.53 -2.09
CA THR A 148 -2.24 11.70 -2.91
C THR A 148 -1.66 13.01 -2.38
N SER A 149 -1.26 13.09 -1.11
CA SER A 149 -0.68 14.31 -0.53
C SER A 149 0.79 14.54 -0.90
N VAL A 150 1.46 13.54 -1.49
CA VAL A 150 2.85 13.67 -1.92
C VAL A 150 2.91 14.50 -3.20
N SER A 151 3.74 15.55 -3.21
CA SER A 151 3.91 16.42 -4.39
C SER A 151 4.94 15.85 -5.38
N TYR A 152 4.86 16.26 -6.64
CA TYR A 152 5.86 15.88 -7.65
C TYR A 152 7.27 16.36 -7.29
N ASP A 153 7.39 17.53 -6.67
CA ASP A 153 8.67 18.07 -6.18
C ASP A 153 9.26 17.20 -5.05
N ASP A 154 8.42 16.71 -4.13
CA ASP A 154 8.85 15.75 -3.10
C ASP A 154 9.37 14.45 -3.71
N LEU A 155 8.69 13.95 -4.75
CA LEU A 155 9.12 12.76 -5.48
C LEU A 155 10.50 12.95 -6.13
N GLU A 156 10.73 14.09 -6.80
CA GLU A 156 12.03 14.40 -7.38
C GLU A 156 13.14 14.57 -6.34
N LYS A 157 12.86 15.29 -5.25
CA LYS A 157 13.80 15.47 -4.13
C LYS A 157 14.19 14.13 -3.53
N LEU A 158 13.21 13.27 -3.29
CA LEU A 158 13.43 11.94 -2.75
C LEU A 158 14.25 11.06 -3.71
N THR A 159 13.97 11.10 -5.01
CA THR A 159 14.78 10.38 -6.02
C THR A 159 16.23 10.84 -5.98
N LYS A 160 16.49 12.16 -6.00
CA LYS A 160 17.85 12.71 -5.96
C LYS A 160 18.59 12.29 -4.69
N LEU A 161 17.90 12.28 -3.55
CA LEU A 161 18.47 11.89 -2.27
C LEU A 161 18.87 10.41 -2.24
N ILE A 162 17.99 9.52 -2.69
CA ILE A 162 18.27 8.08 -2.74
C ILE A 162 19.38 7.80 -3.76
N ALA A 163 19.33 8.39 -4.95
CA ALA A 163 20.36 8.20 -5.97
C ALA A 163 21.73 8.72 -5.52
N GLY A 164 21.78 9.88 -4.87
CA GLY A 164 23.01 10.46 -4.33
C GLY A 164 23.64 9.62 -3.22
N ALA A 165 22.82 8.95 -2.39
CA ALA A 165 23.29 8.06 -1.33
C ALA A 165 23.65 6.64 -1.83
N MET A 166 23.40 6.34 -3.12
CA MET A 166 23.78 5.07 -3.73
C MET A 166 25.20 5.06 -4.30
N VAL A 167 25.78 6.24 -4.55
CA VAL A 167 27.19 6.45 -4.95
C VAL A 167 28.11 6.28 -3.75
#